data_AF-A0A973WL03-F1
#
_entry.id   AF-A0A973WL03-F1
#
_cell.length_a   1.000
_cell.length_b   1.000
_cell.length_c   1.000
_cell.angle_alpha   90.00
_cell.angle_beta   90.00
_cell.angle_gamma   90.00
#
_symmetry.space_group_name_H-M   'P 1'
#
loop_
_entity.id
_entity.type
_entity.pdbx_description
1 polymer ?
#
loop_
_entity_poly.entity_id
_entity_poly.type
_entity_poly.pdbx_seq_one_letter_code
_entity_poly.pdbx_strand_id
1 'polypeptide(L)'
;MSVLSQPTSTDLGDRLRDAHAVTADFMAEIISQTCRRFPSVGQSGKTARVERLIQSGAWTDAAIALLDLELPQWQIRRLVYDEGEWHCALSRERELPDWLDQSIEAHHADLALAILSAFVEAQRITTPENRTSVPTVRRGISSLYEPMLVDNIG
;
A
#
# COMPACT_ATOMS: atom_id res chain seq x y z
N MET A 1 28.88 12.54 -4.43
CA MET A 1 27.81 11.75 -5.08
C MET A 1 26.97 11.15 -3.97
N SER A 2 25.85 11.78 -3.62
CA SER A 2 24.94 11.25 -2.58
C SER A 2 23.98 10.28 -3.23
N VAL A 3 24.07 9.02 -2.85
CA VAL A 3 23.03 8.03 -3.11
C VAL A 3 21.82 8.41 -2.25
N LEU A 4 20.78 8.94 -2.88
CA LEU A 4 19.48 9.13 -2.23
C LEU A 4 18.93 7.72 -1.98
N SER A 5 19.09 7.24 -0.75
CA SER A 5 18.33 6.10 -0.24
C SER A 5 16.85 6.46 -0.42
N GLN A 6 16.17 5.80 -1.35
CA GLN A 6 14.72 5.91 -1.43
C GLN A 6 14.15 5.43 -0.09
N PRO A 7 13.29 6.22 0.58
CA PRO A 7 12.61 5.76 1.78
C PRO A 7 11.85 4.48 1.42
N THR A 8 12.22 3.38 2.06
CA THR A 8 11.58 2.10 1.85
C THR A 8 10.22 2.12 2.56
N SER A 9 9.28 1.29 2.11
CA SER A 9 7.95 1.24 2.72
C SER A 9 8.01 1.06 4.24
N THR A 10 9.00 0.31 4.77
CA THR A 10 9.26 0.12 6.20
C THR A 10 9.47 1.44 6.95
N ASP A 11 10.26 2.36 6.41
CA ASP A 11 10.54 3.68 6.99
C ASP A 11 9.25 4.51 7.16
N LEU A 12 8.33 4.43 6.20
CA LEU A 12 7.04 5.11 6.28
C LEU A 12 6.16 4.59 7.44
N GLY A 13 6.23 3.29 7.73
CA GLY A 13 5.46 2.69 8.81
C GLY A 13 5.92 3.14 10.20
N ASP A 14 7.24 3.25 10.40
CA ASP A 14 7.78 3.75 11.67
C ASP A 14 7.47 5.24 11.85
N ARG A 15 7.56 6.03 10.77
CA ARG A 15 7.18 7.45 10.80
C ARG A 15 5.69 7.68 11.05
N LEU A 16 4.81 6.80 10.58
CA LEU A 16 3.38 6.84 10.90
C LEU A 16 3.13 6.58 12.39
N ARG A 17 3.92 5.71 13.02
CA ARG A 17 3.82 5.41 14.45
C ARG A 17 4.30 6.59 15.32
N ASP A 18 5.31 7.31 14.87
CA ASP A 18 5.91 8.43 15.63
C ASP A 18 5.20 9.78 15.38
N ALA A 19 4.37 9.87 14.34
CA ALA A 19 3.66 11.10 13.99
C ALA A 19 2.57 11.41 15.01
N HIS A 20 2.48 12.67 15.46
CA HIS A 20 1.43 13.04 16.43
C HIS A 20 0.09 13.40 15.76
N ALA A 21 0.12 13.85 14.50
CA ALA A 21 -1.06 14.24 13.73
C ALA A 21 -0.78 14.17 12.23
N VAL A 22 -1.84 14.05 11.43
CA VAL A 22 -1.75 14.15 9.97
C VAL A 22 -1.56 15.61 9.54
N THR A 23 -0.63 15.82 8.61
CA THR A 23 -0.44 17.10 7.90
C THR A 23 -0.61 16.91 6.40
N ALA A 24 -0.85 18.00 5.67
CA ALA A 24 -0.97 17.95 4.21
C ALA A 24 0.29 17.36 3.54
N ASP A 25 1.47 17.78 4.01
CA ASP A 25 2.75 17.28 3.50
C ASP A 25 2.92 15.78 3.79
N PHE A 26 2.56 15.34 4.99
CA PHE A 26 2.67 13.93 5.34
C PHE A 26 1.67 13.07 4.56
N MET A 27 0.46 13.58 4.32
CA MET A 27 -0.51 12.92 3.45
C MET A 27 -0.02 12.84 2.00
N ALA A 28 0.55 13.92 1.46
CA ALA A 28 1.13 13.93 0.11
C ALA A 28 2.28 12.94 0.00
N GLU A 29 3.09 12.82 1.04
CA GLU A 29 4.16 11.83 1.11
C GLU A 29 3.64 10.39 1.09
N ILE A 30 2.66 10.06 1.95
CA ILE A 30 2.01 8.74 1.96
C ILE A 30 1.47 8.40 0.58
N ILE A 31 0.78 9.36 -0.06
CA ILE A 31 0.25 9.20 -1.40
C ILE A 31 1.37 8.90 -2.41
N SER A 32 2.45 9.69 -2.40
CA SER A 32 3.55 9.52 -3.35
C SER A 32 4.27 8.17 -3.22
N GLN A 33 4.35 7.63 -2.00
CA GLN A 33 5.08 6.39 -1.71
C GLN A 33 4.22 5.14 -1.88
N THR A 34 2.91 5.22 -1.63
CA THR A 34 2.04 4.05 -1.56
C THR A 34 1.01 3.99 -2.66
N CYS A 35 0.51 5.13 -3.15
CA CYS A 35 -0.58 5.15 -4.12
C CYS A 35 -0.05 5.01 -5.55
N ARG A 36 -0.58 4.03 -6.29
CA ARG A 36 -0.25 3.82 -7.71
C ARG A 36 -1.31 4.39 -8.63
N ARG A 37 -2.55 4.47 -8.14
CA ARG A 37 -3.70 4.96 -8.91
C ARG A 37 -3.92 6.45 -8.67
N PHE A 38 -3.02 7.12 -7.95
CA PHE A 38 -3.06 8.54 -7.65
C PHE A 38 -1.77 9.26 -8.11
N PRO A 39 -1.88 10.38 -8.85
CA PRO A 39 -3.08 10.88 -9.51
C PRO A 39 -3.38 10.02 -10.76
N SER A 40 -4.59 9.49 -10.86
CA SER A 40 -5.00 8.72 -12.04
C SER A 40 -5.03 9.62 -13.27
N VAL A 41 -4.36 9.22 -14.37
CA VAL A 41 -4.49 9.86 -15.68
C VAL A 41 -5.96 9.79 -16.09
N GLY A 42 -6.66 10.93 -16.04
CA GLY A 42 -8.11 11.02 -16.25
C GLY A 42 -8.94 11.21 -14.98
N GLN A 43 -8.47 12.04 -14.03
CA GLN A 43 -9.22 12.70 -12.94
C GLN A 43 -10.59 12.09 -12.64
N SER A 44 -10.59 10.85 -12.13
CA SER A 44 -11.82 10.18 -11.73
C SER A 44 -12.44 10.98 -10.58
N GLY A 45 -13.77 11.06 -10.49
CA GLY A 45 -14.43 11.82 -9.41
C GLY A 45 -14.01 11.41 -7.99
N LYS A 46 -13.44 10.20 -7.82
CA LYS A 46 -12.85 9.72 -6.57
C LYS A 46 -11.53 10.43 -6.23
N THR A 47 -10.64 10.63 -7.21
CA THR A 47 -9.36 11.34 -7.05
C THR A 47 -9.60 12.80 -6.63
N ALA A 48 -10.50 13.50 -7.34
CA ALA A 48 -10.87 14.88 -7.01
C ALA A 48 -11.55 15.01 -5.63
N ARG A 49 -12.27 13.97 -5.19
CA ARG A 49 -12.83 13.92 -3.83
C ARG A 49 -11.73 13.84 -2.77
N VAL A 50 -10.71 12.99 -2.96
CA VAL A 50 -9.57 12.88 -2.05
C VAL A 50 -8.83 14.22 -1.96
N GLU A 51 -8.51 14.85 -3.10
CA GLU A 51 -7.85 16.16 -3.13
C GLU A 51 -8.64 17.23 -2.35
N ARG A 52 -9.97 17.28 -2.52
CA ARG A 52 -10.82 18.23 -1.80
C ARG A 52 -10.81 18.00 -0.28
N LEU A 53 -10.84 16.74 0.16
CA LEU A 53 -10.80 16.39 1.58
C LEU A 53 -9.45 16.75 2.21
N ILE A 54 -8.36 16.54 1.48
CA ILE A 54 -7.01 16.97 1.88
C ILE A 54 -6.97 18.50 2.01
N GLN A 55 -7.50 19.22 1.02
CA GLN A 55 -7.50 20.68 1.02
C GLN A 55 -8.33 21.28 2.17
N SER A 56 -9.37 20.58 2.63
CA SER A 56 -10.19 20.99 3.78
C SER A 56 -9.66 20.48 5.13
N GLY A 57 -8.55 19.73 5.16
CA GLY A 57 -8.02 19.13 6.38
C GLY A 57 -8.90 18.02 6.98
N ALA A 58 -9.78 17.42 6.18
CA ALA A 58 -10.66 16.33 6.60
C ALA A 58 -9.90 15.00 6.55
N TRP A 59 -8.90 14.84 7.42
CA TRP A 59 -7.90 13.77 7.32
C TRP A 59 -8.49 12.36 7.42
N THR A 60 -9.44 12.15 8.33
CA THR A 60 -10.12 10.86 8.48
C THR A 60 -10.90 10.49 7.22
N ASP A 61 -11.71 11.43 6.69
CA ASP A 61 -12.47 11.21 5.47
C ASP A 61 -11.55 11.01 4.26
N ALA A 62 -10.44 11.76 4.20
CA ALA A 62 -9.43 11.61 3.17
C ALA A 62 -8.77 10.22 3.21
N ALA A 63 -8.43 9.71 4.41
CA ALA A 63 -7.87 8.38 4.59
C ALA A 63 -8.84 7.28 4.14
N ILE A 64 -10.13 7.39 4.50
CA ILE A 64 -11.17 6.44 4.06
C ILE A 64 -11.35 6.51 2.53
N ALA A 65 -11.42 7.71 1.96
CA ALA A 65 -11.55 7.89 0.52
C ALA A 65 -10.33 7.36 -0.25
N LEU A 66 -9.13 7.44 0.35
CA LEU A 66 -7.91 6.88 -0.21
C LEU A 66 -7.91 5.34 -0.18
N LEU A 67 -8.37 4.74 0.93
CA LEU A 67 -8.57 3.30 1.05
C LEU A 67 -9.52 2.79 -0.05
N ASP A 68 -10.68 3.42 -0.23
CA ASP A 68 -11.66 3.07 -1.26
C ASP A 68 -11.12 3.21 -2.70
N LEU A 69 -10.17 4.13 -2.89
CA LEU A 69 -9.56 4.39 -4.19
C LEU A 69 -8.48 3.35 -4.52
N GLU A 70 -7.51 3.15 -3.63
CA GLU A 70 -6.33 2.32 -3.89
C GLU A 70 -6.56 0.84 -3.60
N LEU A 71 -7.34 0.53 -2.55
CA LEU A 71 -7.56 -0.81 -2.02
C LEU A 71 -9.04 -1.19 -2.02
N PRO A 72 -9.72 -1.25 -3.18
CA PRO A 72 -11.18 -1.44 -3.25
C PRO A 72 -11.67 -2.80 -2.72
N GLN A 73 -10.77 -3.76 -2.51
CA GLN A 73 -11.10 -5.06 -1.91
C GLN A 73 -10.95 -5.07 -0.38
N TRP A 74 -10.28 -4.07 0.20
CA TRP A 74 -10.10 -3.95 1.64
C TRP A 74 -11.18 -3.05 2.22
N GLN A 75 -11.69 -3.41 3.40
CA GLN A 75 -12.72 -2.69 4.12
C GLN A 75 -12.33 -2.54 5.58
N ILE A 76 -12.79 -1.45 6.21
CA ILE A 76 -12.68 -1.28 7.67
C ILE A 76 -13.66 -2.25 8.33
N ARG A 77 -13.12 -3.23 9.06
CA ARG A 77 -13.88 -4.23 9.83
C ARG A 77 -14.14 -3.74 11.24
N ARG A 78 -13.13 -3.14 11.87
CA ARG A 78 -13.19 -2.65 13.25
C ARG A 78 -12.56 -1.27 13.35
N LEU A 79 -13.24 -0.39 14.07
CA LEU A 79 -12.72 0.90 14.46
C LEU A 79 -13.19 1.18 15.89
N VAL A 80 -12.31 1.01 16.86
CA VAL A 80 -12.64 1.09 18.28
C VAL A 80 -11.61 1.97 18.97
N TYR A 81 -12.05 2.79 19.91
CA TYR A 81 -11.16 3.54 20.79
C TYR A 81 -11.03 2.78 22.11
N ASP A 82 -9.80 2.39 22.46
CA ASP A 82 -9.49 1.65 23.68
C ASP A 82 -8.12 2.06 24.23
N GLU A 83 -8.02 2.14 25.56
CA GLU A 83 -6.80 2.49 26.29
C GLU A 83 -6.05 3.75 25.81
N GLY A 84 -6.76 4.73 25.24
CA GLY A 84 -6.16 5.97 24.76
C GLY A 84 -5.83 5.98 23.26
N GLU A 85 -6.05 4.87 22.57
CA GLU A 85 -5.70 4.69 21.16
C GLU A 85 -6.89 4.22 20.31
N TRP A 86 -6.87 4.61 19.04
CA TRP A 86 -7.76 4.06 18.02
C TRP A 86 -7.15 2.78 17.46
N HIS A 87 -7.90 1.70 17.52
CA HIS A 87 -7.61 0.41 16.91
C HIS A 87 -8.40 0.27 15.62
N CYS A 88 -7.69 0.20 14.49
CA CYS A 88 -8.24 0.00 13.16
C CYS A 88 -7.88 -1.40 12.66
N ALA A 89 -8.89 -2.16 12.22
CA ALA A 89 -8.69 -3.43 11.53
C ALA A 89 -9.24 -3.37 10.10
N LEU A 90 -8.41 -3.71 9.12
CA LEU A 90 -8.77 -3.83 7.72
C LEU A 90 -8.87 -5.31 7.32
N SER A 91 -9.87 -5.65 6.52
CA SER A 91 -10.12 -7.01 6.05
C SER A 91 -10.61 -7.02 4.61
N ARG A 92 -10.33 -8.11 3.88
CA ARG A 92 -10.91 -8.38 2.57
C ARG A 92 -12.21 -9.20 2.65
N GLU A 93 -12.45 -9.87 3.77
CA GLU A 93 -13.48 -10.89 3.95
C GLU A 93 -14.27 -10.63 5.24
N ARG A 94 -15.05 -9.55 5.23
CA ARG A 94 -15.81 -9.08 6.40
C ARG A 94 -16.74 -10.14 7.01
N GLU A 95 -17.27 -11.06 6.20
CA GLU A 95 -18.19 -12.11 6.67
C GLU A 95 -17.50 -13.32 7.29
N LEU A 96 -16.18 -13.44 7.17
CA LEU A 96 -15.46 -14.55 7.80
C LEU A 96 -15.23 -14.28 9.29
N PRO A 97 -15.26 -15.33 10.13
CA PRO A 97 -14.82 -15.23 11.51
C PRO A 97 -13.36 -14.77 11.62
N ASP A 98 -13.03 -14.08 12.72
CA ASP A 98 -11.70 -13.48 12.93
C ASP A 98 -10.54 -14.51 12.83
N TRP A 99 -10.78 -15.77 13.18
CA TRP A 99 -9.76 -16.83 13.12
C TRP A 99 -9.46 -17.32 11.70
N LEU A 100 -10.32 -17.00 10.72
CA LEU A 100 -10.16 -17.38 9.31
C LEU A 100 -9.82 -16.17 8.43
N ASP A 101 -10.15 -14.96 8.90
CA ASP A 101 -9.89 -13.71 8.22
C ASP A 101 -8.42 -13.28 8.33
N GLN A 102 -7.80 -12.96 7.20
CA GLN A 102 -6.47 -12.36 7.16
C GLN A 102 -6.58 -10.84 7.31
N SER A 103 -6.97 -10.39 8.50
CA SER A 103 -7.08 -8.97 8.81
C SER A 103 -5.74 -8.33 9.15
N ILE A 104 -5.62 -7.04 8.87
CA ILE A 104 -4.51 -6.18 9.27
C ILE A 104 -4.98 -5.31 10.41
N GLU A 105 -4.21 -5.25 11.49
CA GLU A 105 -4.50 -4.39 12.64
C GLU A 105 -3.43 -3.30 12.76
N ALA A 106 -3.87 -2.07 13.02
CA ALA A 106 -3.01 -0.96 13.40
C ALA A 106 -3.68 -0.15 14.51
N HIS A 107 -2.86 0.50 15.34
CA HIS A 107 -3.34 1.37 16.40
C HIS A 107 -2.57 2.69 16.42
N HIS A 108 -3.25 3.76 16.81
CA HIS A 108 -2.65 5.08 16.98
C HIS A 108 -3.53 5.99 17.84
N ALA A 109 -2.94 6.93 18.58
CA ALA A 109 -3.69 7.92 19.36
C ALA A 109 -4.62 8.81 18.51
N ASP A 110 -4.21 9.11 17.28
CA ASP A 110 -4.99 9.81 16.25
C ASP A 110 -5.70 8.82 15.32
N LEU A 111 -7.00 9.06 15.09
CA LEU A 111 -7.86 8.19 14.28
C LEU A 111 -7.41 8.09 12.82
N ALA A 112 -7.03 9.20 12.20
CA ALA A 112 -6.62 9.20 10.80
C ALA A 112 -5.30 8.43 10.64
N LEU A 113 -4.36 8.60 11.57
CA LEU A 113 -3.11 7.84 11.59
C LEU A 113 -3.30 6.35 11.84
N ALA A 114 -4.28 5.94 12.66
CA ALA A 114 -4.61 4.52 12.82
C ALA A 114 -5.09 3.90 11.50
N ILE A 115 -5.97 4.60 10.77
CA ILE A 115 -6.44 4.16 9.45
C ILE A 115 -5.30 4.15 8.43
N LEU A 116 -4.48 5.20 8.37
CA LEU A 116 -3.36 5.31 7.44
C LEU A 116 -2.29 4.24 7.70
N SER A 117 -2.04 3.90 8.96
CA SER A 117 -1.11 2.82 9.33
C SER A 117 -1.59 1.46 8.81
N ALA A 118 -2.86 1.13 9.00
CA ALA A 118 -3.43 -0.10 8.44
C ALA A 118 -3.44 -0.08 6.90
N PHE A 119 -3.72 1.09 6.30
CA PHE A 119 -3.69 1.28 4.85
C PHE A 119 -2.30 1.02 4.24
N VAL A 120 -1.23 1.56 4.85
CA VAL A 120 0.14 1.34 4.36
C VAL A 120 0.52 -0.14 4.45
N GLU A 121 0.17 -0.82 5.54
CA GLU A 121 0.42 -2.26 5.67
C GLU A 121 -0.40 -3.07 4.64
N ALA A 122 -1.66 -2.69 4.40
CA ALA A 122 -2.49 -3.32 3.37
C ALA A 122 -1.93 -3.11 1.95
N GLN A 123 -1.36 -1.94 1.66
CA GLN A 123 -0.66 -1.67 0.40
C GLN A 123 0.60 -2.53 0.24
N ARG A 124 1.36 -2.78 1.32
CA ARG A 124 2.53 -3.69 1.28
C ARG A 124 2.13 -5.10 0.90
N ILE A 125 1.06 -5.64 1.48
CA ILE A 125 0.59 -7.00 1.20
C ILE A 125 -0.06 -7.09 -0.19
N THR A 126 -0.79 -6.05 -0.61
CA THR A 126 -1.47 -6.02 -1.92
C THR A 126 -0.51 -5.79 -3.08
N THR A 127 0.62 -5.13 -2.82
CA THR A 127 1.67 -4.93 -3.81
C THR A 127 2.50 -6.20 -3.91
N PRO A 128 2.44 -6.96 -5.03
CA PRO A 128 3.38 -8.04 -5.21
C PRO A 128 4.78 -7.44 -5.21
N GLU A 129 5.68 -7.97 -4.36
CA GLU A 129 7.12 -7.79 -4.55
C GLU A 129 7.39 -8.05 -6.02
N ASN A 130 8.12 -7.15 -6.68
CA ASN A 130 8.52 -7.29 -8.07
C ASN A 130 9.58 -8.40 -8.16
N ARG A 131 9.23 -9.62 -7.72
CA ARG A 131 10.00 -10.83 -7.97
C ARG A 131 9.86 -11.05 -9.45
N THR A 132 10.92 -10.69 -10.17
CA THR A 132 11.13 -11.14 -11.53
C THR A 132 10.76 -12.61 -11.58
N SER A 133 9.70 -12.95 -12.32
CA SER A 133 9.13 -14.30 -12.41
C SER A 133 10.06 -15.30 -13.09
N VAL A 134 11.31 -14.91 -13.30
CA VAL A 134 12.37 -15.71 -13.91
C VAL A 134 13.56 -15.68 -12.93
N PRO A 135 14.07 -16.84 -12.49
CA PRO A 135 15.34 -16.87 -11.78
C PRO A 135 16.37 -16.14 -12.64
N THR A 136 17.10 -15.20 -12.05
CA THR A 136 18.24 -14.57 -12.72
C THR A 136 19.36 -15.59 -12.84
N VAL A 137 19.25 -16.50 -13.81
CA VAL A 137 20.34 -17.40 -14.18
C VAL A 137 21.45 -16.49 -14.71
N ARG A 138 22.57 -16.39 -13.98
CA ARG A 138 23.81 -15.84 -14.56
C ARG A 138 24.06 -16.63 -15.84
N ARG A 139 24.07 -15.96 -16.99
CA ARG A 139 24.59 -16.53 -18.24
C ARG A 139 26.09 -16.76 -18.06
N GLY A 140 26.44 -17.80 -17.32
CA GLY A 140 27.71 -18.48 -17.47
C GLY A 140 27.71 -19.05 -18.87
N ILE A 141 28.79 -18.82 -19.60
CA ILE A 141 29.02 -19.35 -20.94
C ILE A 141 29.04 -20.88 -20.80
N SER A 142 27.88 -21.52 -20.93
CA SER A 142 27.80 -22.98 -21.04
C SER A 142 28.26 -23.33 -22.44
N SER A 143 29.52 -23.72 -22.56
CA SER A 143 30.14 -24.24 -23.78
C SER A 143 29.59 -25.61 -24.21
N LEU A 144 28.36 -25.95 -23.82
CA LEU A 144 27.73 -27.26 -24.06
C LEU A 144 26.33 -27.14 -24.67
N TYR A 145 26.07 -26.09 -25.44
CA TYR A 145 24.85 -26.00 -26.25
C TYR A 145 25.20 -26.24 -27.71
N GLU A 146 25.04 -27.48 -28.17
CA GLU A 146 25.08 -27.82 -29.59
C GLU A 146 23.65 -27.69 -30.14
N PRO A 147 23.36 -26.70 -31.01
CA PRO A 147 22.05 -26.55 -31.59
C PRO A 147 21.83 -27.68 -32.61
N MET A 148 20.91 -28.61 -32.30
CA MET A 148 20.46 -29.57 -33.30
C MET A 148 19.55 -28.88 -34.31
N LEU A 149 20.00 -28.82 -35.56
CA LEU A 149 19.22 -28.35 -36.70
C LEU A 149 18.16 -29.41 -37.02
N VAL A 150 16.89 -29.13 -36.72
CA VAL A 150 15.77 -29.96 -37.19
C VAL A 150 15.36 -29.42 -38.55
N ASP A 151 15.90 -29.99 -39.63
CA ASP A 151 15.34 -29.80 -40.97
C ASP A 151 14.03 -30.57 -41.05
N ASN A 152 12.90 -29.85 -40.97
CA ASN A 152 11.59 -30.41 -41.28
C ASN A 152 11.35 -30.22 -42.79
N ILE A 153 11.75 -31.19 -43.60
CA ILE A 153 11.46 -31.20 -45.03
C ILE A 153 10.01 -31.65 -45.22
N GLY A 154 9.16 -30.74 -45.69
CA GLY A 154 7.82 -31.02 -46.21
C GLY A 154 7.84 -31.56 -47.63
#